data_AF-A0A519PZT5-F1
#
_entry.id   AF-A0A519PZT5-F1
#
_cell.length_a   1.000
_cell.length_b   1.000
_cell.length_c   1.000
_cell.angle_alpha   90.00
_cell.angle_beta   90.00
_cell.angle_gamma   90.00
#
_symmetry.space_group_name_H-M   'P 1'
#
loop_
_entity.id
_entity.type
_entity.pdbx_description
1 polymer ?
#
loop_
_entity_poly.entity_id
_entity_poly.type
_entity_poly.pdbx_seq_one_letter_code
_entity_poly.pdbx_strand_id
1 'polypeptide(L)'
;MLHLPRRSLLTSFGAGLFAAPDAALAQPVFAEDPFQLGVAAGDPLPDGFVIWTRLAPRPLEPDHGMPAAPMAVTWEVALDEGFATVVAQGEAVARPELAHAVHVEVEGLQPGRPYVYRFRCGGEASPVGRARTAPAPGAVVDRARFVVLGCQSFEHGFYTGHARAAAEDADFVYCYGDYIYEGAAAPTYTGSGGTIQNPRVHLGGECYSLDDYRRRYAQYKMDPDLQASHAATAWFCTFDDHDVHSNWVGDVDEDGAPPEVFRLRRQSAFQAYYEHMPLRRSAFPTGSAMQMYRNTQWGDLLDLHLLDTRQHRSIQPCENARATTCAGVDAAEAQVLGEAQEAWLYRNLDASRA
;
A
#
# COMPACT_ATOMS: atom_id res chain seq x y z
N MET A 1 -35.92 -26.38 -51.74
CA MET A 1 -34.98 -25.36 -52.23
C MET A 1 -34.07 -24.97 -51.08
N LEU A 2 -32.80 -25.36 -51.21
CA LEU A 2 -31.57 -25.05 -50.46
C LEU A 2 -31.65 -24.27 -49.13
N HIS A 3 -31.28 -24.99 -48.06
CA HIS A 3 -30.58 -24.46 -46.88
C HIS A 3 -29.09 -24.23 -47.22
N LEU A 4 -28.54 -23.06 -46.85
CA LEU A 4 -27.11 -22.75 -46.69
C LEU A 4 -26.97 -21.64 -45.61
N PRO A 5 -25.80 -21.51 -44.93
CA PRO A 5 -25.71 -21.36 -43.48
C PRO A 5 -25.19 -19.99 -43.00
N ARG A 6 -25.42 -19.69 -41.71
CA ARG A 6 -24.79 -18.57 -40.98
C ARG A 6 -23.34 -18.93 -40.65
N ARG A 7 -22.39 -18.42 -41.44
CA ARG A 7 -20.98 -18.31 -41.08
C ARG A 7 -20.57 -16.85 -40.98
N SER A 8 -19.98 -16.52 -39.84
CA SER A 8 -18.83 -15.63 -39.66
C SER A 8 -18.88 -14.23 -40.28
N LEU A 9 -19.25 -13.24 -39.46
CA LEU A 9 -18.75 -11.88 -39.63
C LEU A 9 -17.51 -11.71 -38.74
N LEU A 10 -16.35 -11.88 -39.36
CA LEU A 10 -15.09 -11.32 -38.91
C LEU A 10 -15.16 -9.81 -39.15
N THR A 11 -15.44 -9.02 -38.11
CA THR A 11 -15.15 -7.58 -38.13
C THR A 11 -13.70 -7.38 -37.73
N SER A 12 -12.86 -7.26 -38.75
CA SER A 12 -11.52 -6.69 -38.69
C SER A 12 -11.60 -5.27 -38.13
N PHE A 13 -11.23 -5.07 -36.86
CA PHE A 13 -10.88 -3.74 -36.36
C PHE A 13 -9.52 -3.35 -36.94
N GLY A 14 -9.57 -2.43 -37.90
CA GLY A 14 -8.38 -1.84 -38.50
C GLY A 14 -7.54 -1.14 -37.45
N ALA A 15 -6.25 -1.45 -37.44
CA ALA A 15 -5.23 -0.74 -36.71
C ALA A 15 -5.15 0.71 -37.23
N GLY A 16 -5.80 1.63 -36.52
CA GLY A 16 -5.50 3.05 -36.61
C GLY A 16 -4.28 3.33 -35.74
N LEU A 17 -3.09 3.27 -36.33
CA LEU A 17 -1.90 3.90 -35.76
C LEU A 17 -2.16 5.41 -35.75
N PHE A 18 -2.66 5.92 -34.62
CA PHE A 18 -2.43 7.31 -34.27
C PHE A 18 -0.95 7.43 -33.87
N ALA A 19 -0.09 7.56 -34.87
CA ALA A 19 1.22 8.17 -34.65
C ALA A 19 0.95 9.65 -34.31
N ALA A 20 0.77 9.92 -33.02
CA ALA A 20 1.00 11.26 -32.51
C ALA A 20 2.43 11.64 -32.91
N PRO A 21 2.69 12.89 -33.34
CA PRO A 21 4.07 13.31 -33.56
C PRO A 21 4.84 13.07 -32.27
N ASP A 22 6.01 12.43 -32.38
CA ASP A 22 7.08 12.49 -31.38
C ASP A 22 7.46 13.97 -31.22
N ALA A 23 6.63 14.73 -30.53
CA ALA A 23 7.13 15.81 -29.72
C ALA A 23 8.06 15.09 -28.75
N ALA A 24 9.37 15.17 -28.99
CA ALA A 24 10.37 14.76 -28.02
C ALA A 24 9.99 15.48 -26.72
N LEU A 25 9.26 14.77 -25.85
CA LEU A 25 8.91 15.28 -24.53
C LEU A 25 10.27 15.50 -23.88
N ALA A 26 10.58 16.77 -23.59
CA ALA A 26 11.82 17.10 -22.92
C ALA A 26 11.93 16.19 -21.69
N GLN A 27 13.01 15.43 -21.61
CA GLN A 27 13.27 14.55 -20.46
C GLN A 27 13.21 15.43 -19.21
N PRO A 28 12.41 15.08 -18.19
CA PRO A 28 12.36 15.87 -16.97
C PRO A 28 13.76 15.92 -16.35
N VAL A 29 14.18 17.12 -15.96
CA VAL A 29 15.45 17.34 -15.25
C VAL A 29 15.11 17.66 -13.82
N PHE A 30 15.64 16.88 -12.89
CA PHE A 30 15.45 17.08 -11.47
C PHE A 30 16.69 17.75 -10.87
N ALA A 31 16.48 18.71 -9.97
CA ALA A 31 17.57 19.33 -9.22
C ALA A 31 18.00 18.48 -8.01
N GLU A 32 17.09 17.66 -7.51
CA GLU A 32 17.23 16.75 -6.37
C GLU A 32 16.66 15.39 -6.80
N ASP A 33 17.22 14.29 -6.29
CA ASP A 33 16.76 12.94 -6.64
C ASP A 33 15.24 12.81 -6.40
N PRO A 34 14.42 12.49 -7.41
CA PRO A 34 12.97 12.40 -7.27
C PRO A 34 12.52 11.17 -6.47
N PHE A 35 13.39 10.20 -6.23
CA PHE A 35 13.06 8.96 -5.52
C PHE A 35 13.36 9.04 -4.01
N GLN A 36 13.20 10.22 -3.38
CA GLN A 36 13.43 10.45 -1.94
C GLN A 36 12.59 9.56 -1.01
N LEU A 37 11.52 8.93 -1.51
CA LEU A 37 10.64 8.03 -0.75
C LEU A 37 10.90 6.55 -1.03
N GLY A 38 11.95 6.26 -1.81
CA GLY A 38 12.37 4.92 -2.17
C GLY A 38 11.41 4.20 -3.12
N VAL A 39 11.45 2.88 -3.04
CA VAL A 39 10.64 1.95 -3.81
C VAL A 39 10.01 0.93 -2.88
N ALA A 40 8.91 0.32 -3.29
CA ALA A 40 8.27 -0.76 -2.55
C ALA A 40 7.68 -1.80 -3.52
N ALA A 41 7.48 -3.01 -3.04
CA ALA A 41 6.72 -4.04 -3.73
C ALA A 41 5.65 -4.61 -2.81
N GLY A 42 4.56 -5.11 -3.36
CA GLY A 42 3.45 -5.60 -2.55
C GLY A 42 2.45 -6.44 -3.30
N ASP A 43 1.52 -7.01 -2.52
CA ASP A 43 0.49 -7.93 -2.99
C ASP A 43 1.00 -9.00 -3.98
N PRO A 44 2.07 -9.75 -3.63
CA PRO A 44 2.61 -10.77 -4.52
C PRO A 44 1.58 -11.86 -4.80
N LEU A 45 1.51 -12.24 -6.07
CA LEU A 45 0.73 -13.33 -6.64
C LEU A 45 1.66 -14.31 -7.36
N PRO A 46 1.16 -15.49 -7.77
CA PRO A 46 1.97 -16.49 -8.45
C PRO A 46 2.65 -16.00 -9.73
N ASP A 47 2.04 -15.09 -10.45
CA ASP A 47 2.52 -14.59 -11.73
C ASP A 47 3.06 -13.17 -11.66
N GLY A 48 3.20 -12.59 -10.45
CA GLY A 48 3.48 -11.17 -10.37
C GLY A 48 3.44 -10.53 -8.99
N PHE A 49 3.60 -9.22 -8.96
CA PHE A 49 3.51 -8.38 -7.77
C PHE A 49 3.31 -6.92 -8.20
N VAL A 50 2.88 -6.08 -7.27
CA VAL A 50 2.86 -4.62 -7.46
C VAL A 50 4.26 -4.08 -7.20
N ILE A 51 4.77 -3.23 -8.10
CA ILE A 51 5.91 -2.35 -7.80
C ILE A 51 5.40 -0.92 -7.64
N TRP A 52 5.99 -0.19 -6.70
CA TRP A 52 5.60 1.14 -6.31
C TRP A 52 6.79 2.08 -6.16
N THR A 53 6.59 3.33 -6.54
CA THR A 53 7.43 4.47 -6.12
C THR A 53 6.60 5.75 -6.17
N ARG A 54 7.16 6.87 -5.72
CA ARG A 54 6.55 8.19 -5.81
C ARG A 54 7.62 9.23 -6.12
N LEU A 55 7.38 10.04 -7.16
CA LEU A 55 8.26 11.15 -7.50
C LEU A 55 8.00 12.30 -6.52
N ALA A 56 8.97 12.62 -5.69
CA ALA A 56 8.89 13.69 -4.69
C ALA A 56 10.29 14.23 -4.37
N PRO A 57 10.88 15.10 -5.20
CA PRO A 57 12.20 15.68 -4.94
C PRO A 57 12.28 16.44 -3.62
N ARG A 58 11.17 17.08 -3.19
CA ARG A 58 11.07 17.78 -1.91
C ARG A 58 9.83 17.33 -1.15
N PRO A 59 9.83 16.11 -0.56
CA PRO A 59 8.61 15.43 -0.13
C PRO A 59 7.73 16.18 0.88
N LEU A 60 8.35 17.04 1.70
CA LEU A 60 7.71 17.75 2.80
C LEU A 60 7.22 19.15 2.41
N GLU A 61 7.60 19.65 1.24
CA GLU A 61 7.12 20.92 0.71
C GLU A 61 5.73 20.78 0.07
N PRO A 62 4.96 21.87 -0.06
CA PRO A 62 3.77 21.89 -0.91
C PRO A 62 4.09 21.38 -2.32
N ASP A 63 3.18 20.59 -2.90
CA ASP A 63 3.33 19.94 -4.21
C ASP A 63 4.55 18.99 -4.33
N HIS A 64 5.27 18.74 -3.23
CA HIS A 64 6.34 17.75 -3.10
C HIS A 64 7.54 17.95 -4.05
N GLY A 65 7.71 19.18 -4.55
CA GLY A 65 8.73 19.53 -5.53
C GLY A 65 8.41 19.09 -6.96
N MET A 66 7.17 18.70 -7.25
CA MET A 66 6.73 18.25 -8.57
C MET A 66 5.88 19.31 -9.30
N PRO A 67 5.97 19.40 -10.64
CA PRO A 67 5.05 20.23 -11.41
C PRO A 67 3.63 19.63 -11.43
N ALA A 68 2.62 20.48 -11.61
CA ALA A 68 1.23 20.07 -11.84
C ALA A 68 1.01 19.49 -13.26
N ALA A 69 1.82 18.50 -13.63
CA ALA A 69 1.81 17.83 -14.92
C ALA A 69 2.12 16.33 -14.76
N PRO A 70 1.52 15.46 -15.58
CA PRO A 70 1.82 14.03 -15.58
C PRO A 70 3.25 13.74 -16.08
N MET A 71 3.94 12.80 -15.43
CA MET A 71 5.31 12.41 -15.76
C MET A 71 5.38 10.95 -16.19
N ALA A 72 6.08 10.68 -17.29
CA ALA A 72 6.39 9.32 -17.71
C ALA A 72 7.49 8.72 -16.82
N VAL A 73 7.27 7.51 -16.33
CA VAL A 73 8.21 6.75 -15.50
C VAL A 73 8.36 5.37 -16.11
N THR A 74 9.57 5.03 -16.55
CA THR A 74 9.84 3.67 -17.03
C THR A 74 10.18 2.77 -15.86
N TRP A 75 9.88 1.49 -16.01
CA TRP A 75 10.13 0.48 -15.00
C TRP A 75 10.65 -0.80 -15.64
N GLU A 76 11.47 -1.52 -14.88
CA GLU A 76 12.08 -2.78 -15.32
C GLU A 76 12.03 -3.79 -14.17
N VAL A 77 11.81 -5.05 -14.52
CA VAL A 77 11.97 -6.22 -13.64
C VAL A 77 12.96 -7.18 -14.28
N ALA A 78 13.94 -7.64 -13.51
CA ALA A 78 15.05 -8.45 -13.98
C ALA A 78 15.35 -9.64 -13.05
N LEU A 79 16.16 -10.57 -13.56
CA LEU A 79 16.66 -11.73 -12.80
C LEU A 79 17.93 -11.43 -12.00
N ASP A 80 18.58 -10.29 -12.26
CA ASP A 80 19.87 -9.92 -11.70
C ASP A 80 19.95 -8.42 -11.40
N GLU A 81 20.70 -8.04 -10.37
CA GLU A 81 20.87 -6.66 -9.89
C GLU A 81 21.52 -5.72 -10.91
N GLY A 82 22.23 -6.28 -11.90
CA GLY A 82 22.81 -5.51 -13.01
C GLY A 82 21.80 -5.15 -14.08
N PHE A 83 20.57 -5.70 -14.02
CA PHE A 83 19.55 -5.61 -15.07
C PHE A 83 20.07 -6.09 -16.43
N ALA A 84 20.94 -7.12 -16.45
CA ALA A 84 21.40 -7.74 -17.69
C ALA A 84 20.31 -8.60 -18.34
N THR A 85 19.44 -9.21 -17.54
CA THR A 85 18.33 -10.04 -17.98
C THR A 85 16.99 -9.45 -17.53
N VAL A 86 16.50 -8.47 -18.29
CA VAL A 86 15.16 -7.88 -18.09
C VAL A 86 14.09 -8.84 -18.60
N VAL A 87 13.12 -9.17 -17.73
CA VAL A 87 12.03 -10.12 -18.01
C VAL A 87 10.67 -9.44 -18.16
N ALA A 88 10.50 -8.24 -17.62
CA ALA A 88 9.36 -7.38 -17.84
C ALA A 88 9.80 -5.91 -17.77
N GLN A 89 9.19 -5.05 -18.59
CA GLN A 89 9.46 -3.61 -18.57
C GLN A 89 8.28 -2.86 -19.17
N GLY A 90 8.20 -1.57 -18.89
CA GLY A 90 7.20 -0.71 -19.49
C GLY A 90 7.32 0.73 -19.02
N GLU A 91 6.24 1.47 -19.25
CA GLU A 91 6.09 2.85 -18.81
C GLU A 91 4.79 3.00 -18.03
N ALA A 92 4.82 3.80 -16.99
CA ALA A 92 3.67 4.22 -16.21
C ALA A 92 3.63 5.75 -16.14
N VAL A 93 2.43 6.32 -15.95
CA VAL A 93 2.25 7.77 -15.85
C VAL A 93 2.02 8.15 -14.39
N ALA A 94 3.00 8.83 -13.80
CA ALA A 94 2.89 9.45 -12.49
C ALA A 94 2.04 10.73 -12.60
N ARG A 95 0.84 10.70 -12.02
CA ARG A 95 -0.16 11.78 -12.16
C ARG A 95 -0.15 12.72 -10.96
N PRO A 96 -0.29 14.06 -11.14
CA PRO A 96 -0.34 15.00 -10.02
C PRO A 96 -1.53 14.76 -9.10
N GLU A 97 -2.67 14.27 -9.63
CA GLU A 97 -3.85 13.95 -8.84
C GLU A 97 -3.60 12.84 -7.80
N LEU A 98 -2.62 11.97 -8.08
CA LEU A 98 -2.16 10.89 -7.20
C LEU A 98 -0.78 11.19 -6.61
N ALA A 99 -0.44 12.46 -6.46
CA ALA A 99 0.80 12.92 -5.85
C ALA A 99 2.07 12.37 -6.53
N HIS A 100 1.98 12.09 -7.84
CA HIS A 100 2.99 11.44 -8.66
C HIS A 100 3.45 10.07 -8.13
N ALA A 101 2.56 9.37 -7.41
CA ALA A 101 2.74 7.96 -7.12
C ALA A 101 2.62 7.13 -8.41
N VAL A 102 3.36 6.03 -8.45
CA VAL A 102 3.39 5.05 -9.53
C VAL A 102 3.07 3.69 -8.94
N HIS A 103 2.07 3.03 -9.50
CA HIS A 103 1.71 1.65 -9.20
C HIS A 103 1.72 0.86 -10.50
N VAL A 104 2.47 -0.23 -10.53
CA VAL A 104 2.52 -1.15 -11.67
C VAL A 104 2.23 -2.56 -11.17
N GLU A 105 1.17 -3.18 -11.66
CA GLU A 105 0.91 -4.60 -11.47
C GLU A 105 1.72 -5.36 -12.53
N VAL A 106 2.85 -5.92 -12.13
CA VAL A 106 3.68 -6.76 -13.00
C VAL A 106 3.07 -8.14 -13.04
N GLU A 107 2.90 -8.70 -14.23
CA GLU A 107 2.29 -10.01 -14.48
C GLU A 107 3.18 -10.86 -15.41
N GLY A 108 2.83 -12.14 -15.59
CA GLY A 108 3.52 -13.06 -16.51
C GLY A 108 4.88 -13.56 -16.00
N LEU A 109 5.20 -13.35 -14.72
CA LEU A 109 6.39 -13.88 -14.07
C LEU A 109 6.20 -15.34 -13.66
N GLN A 110 7.30 -16.01 -13.32
CA GLN A 110 7.24 -17.39 -12.84
C GLN A 110 6.97 -17.40 -11.33
N PRO A 111 6.21 -18.37 -10.82
CA PRO A 111 5.85 -18.47 -9.40
C PRO A 111 7.02 -18.86 -8.49
N GLY A 112 6.96 -18.38 -7.25
CA GLY A 112 7.91 -18.71 -6.19
C GLY A 112 9.34 -18.18 -6.40
N ARG A 113 9.54 -17.20 -7.29
CA ARG A 113 10.87 -16.75 -7.71
C ARG A 113 11.20 -15.33 -7.23
N PRO A 114 12.46 -15.08 -6.85
CA PRO A 114 12.94 -13.73 -6.58
C PRO A 114 13.18 -12.98 -7.89
N TYR A 115 12.91 -11.69 -7.86
CA TYR A 115 13.15 -10.72 -8.92
C TYR A 115 13.70 -9.43 -8.31
N VAL A 116 14.35 -8.63 -9.15
CA VAL A 116 14.72 -7.26 -8.81
C VAL A 116 13.99 -6.29 -9.73
N TYR A 117 13.74 -5.07 -9.26
CA TYR A 117 13.05 -4.06 -10.05
C TYR A 117 13.59 -2.66 -9.78
N ARG A 118 13.39 -1.76 -10.73
CA ARG A 118 13.73 -0.32 -10.61
C ARG A 118 12.81 0.54 -11.46
N PHE A 119 12.80 1.83 -11.15
CA PHE A 119 12.15 2.88 -11.92
C PHE A 119 13.17 3.87 -12.47
N ARG A 120 12.81 4.55 -13.55
CA ARG A 120 13.58 5.68 -14.11
C ARG A 120 12.64 6.78 -14.53
N CYS A 121 13.05 8.03 -14.31
CA CYS A 121 12.33 9.21 -14.77
C CYS A 121 13.35 10.28 -15.14
N GLY A 122 13.34 10.74 -16.39
CA GLY A 122 14.41 11.61 -16.86
C GLY A 122 15.76 10.88 -16.87
N GLY A 123 16.80 11.57 -16.38
CA GLY A 123 18.12 10.99 -16.15
C GLY A 123 18.27 10.18 -14.85
N GLU A 124 17.25 10.17 -13.99
CA GLU A 124 17.32 9.62 -12.64
C GLU A 124 16.88 8.15 -12.60
N ALA A 125 17.47 7.38 -11.69
CA ALA A 125 17.13 5.99 -11.43
C ALA A 125 16.83 5.79 -9.94
N SER A 126 15.76 5.04 -9.65
CA SER A 126 15.43 4.70 -8.27
C SER A 126 16.46 3.74 -7.66
N PRO A 127 16.46 3.58 -6.32
CA PRO A 127 17.03 2.40 -5.70
C PRO A 127 16.47 1.10 -6.32
N VAL A 128 17.26 0.04 -6.26
CA VAL A 128 16.83 -1.30 -6.70
C VAL A 128 16.05 -1.96 -5.58
N GLY A 129 14.81 -2.37 -5.87
CA GLY A 129 14.00 -3.18 -4.96
C GLY A 129 14.05 -4.66 -5.34
N ARG A 130 13.68 -5.52 -4.39
CA ARG A 130 13.55 -6.97 -4.54
C ARG A 130 12.13 -7.40 -4.18
N ALA A 131 11.65 -8.41 -4.88
CA ALA A 131 10.35 -9.02 -4.59
C ALA A 131 10.35 -10.48 -5.00
N ARG A 132 9.51 -11.29 -4.34
CA ARG A 132 9.28 -12.69 -4.71
C ARG A 132 7.82 -12.85 -5.14
N THR A 133 7.58 -13.55 -6.25
CA THR A 133 6.23 -14.00 -6.61
C THR A 133 5.76 -15.08 -5.64
N ALA A 134 4.47 -15.11 -5.32
CA ALA A 134 3.93 -16.18 -4.48
C ALA A 134 4.17 -17.55 -5.15
N PRO A 135 4.30 -18.65 -4.39
CA PRO A 135 4.26 -19.99 -4.96
C PRO A 135 2.91 -20.25 -5.64
N ALA A 136 2.89 -21.09 -6.68
CA ALA A 136 1.65 -21.43 -7.37
C ALA A 136 0.66 -22.13 -6.42
N PRO A 137 -0.67 -21.94 -6.57
CA PRO A 137 -1.65 -22.62 -5.74
C PRO A 137 -1.46 -24.14 -5.77
N GLY A 138 -1.41 -24.77 -4.59
CA GLY A 138 -1.20 -26.21 -4.46
C GLY A 138 0.23 -26.69 -4.71
N ALA A 139 1.19 -25.79 -4.95
CA ALA A 139 2.61 -26.16 -4.98
C ALA A 139 3.08 -26.51 -3.56
N VAL A 140 3.80 -27.61 -3.43
CA VAL A 140 4.39 -28.05 -2.15
C VAL A 140 5.43 -27.02 -1.70
N VAL A 141 5.19 -26.40 -0.55
CA VAL A 141 6.10 -25.40 0.05
C VAL A 141 6.57 -25.89 1.42
N ASP A 142 7.86 -26.16 1.56
CA ASP A 142 8.42 -26.68 2.83
C ASP A 142 8.44 -25.65 3.97
N ARG A 143 8.51 -24.35 3.63
CA ARG A 143 8.56 -23.25 4.61
C ARG A 143 8.06 -21.93 4.04
N ALA A 144 7.52 -21.08 4.90
CA ALA A 144 7.33 -19.65 4.66
C ALA A 144 8.00 -18.86 5.81
N ARG A 145 8.81 -17.87 5.47
CA ARG A 145 9.42 -16.92 6.42
C ARG A 145 8.84 -15.53 6.20
N PHE A 146 8.21 -14.95 7.20
CA PHE A 146 7.67 -13.60 7.09
C PHE A 146 7.94 -12.78 8.34
N VAL A 147 7.98 -11.46 8.14
CA VAL A 147 8.10 -10.47 9.23
C VAL A 147 6.74 -9.81 9.43
N VAL A 148 6.37 -9.54 10.68
CA VAL A 148 5.14 -8.80 11.03
C VAL A 148 5.54 -7.46 11.64
N LEU A 149 5.05 -6.36 11.06
CA LEU A 149 5.38 -4.99 11.47
C LEU A 149 4.12 -4.11 11.49
N GLY A 150 4.13 -3.06 12.30
CA GLY A 150 3.02 -2.12 12.44
C GLY A 150 3.26 -1.22 13.65
N CYS A 151 2.31 -0.34 13.97
CA CYS A 151 2.41 0.60 15.10
C CYS A 151 3.76 1.35 15.15
N GLN A 152 4.20 1.85 13.99
CA GLN A 152 5.54 2.39 13.81
C GLN A 152 5.58 3.90 14.09
N SER A 153 5.13 4.36 15.25
CA SER A 153 5.11 5.79 15.58
C SER A 153 6.49 6.43 15.35
N PHE A 154 6.53 7.41 14.45
CA PHE A 154 7.76 8.10 14.07
C PHE A 154 8.40 8.77 15.28
N GLU A 155 7.59 9.37 16.15
CA GLU A 155 8.09 10.12 17.30
C GLU A 155 8.68 9.22 18.39
N HIS A 156 8.16 8.00 18.56
CA HIS A 156 8.47 7.15 19.73
C HIS A 156 9.80 6.38 19.64
N GLY A 157 10.46 6.36 18.48
CA GLY A 157 11.71 5.62 18.33
C GLY A 157 12.27 5.72 16.92
N PHE A 158 13.51 5.26 16.75
CA PHE A 158 14.11 5.06 15.43
C PHE A 158 13.68 3.70 14.86
N TYR A 159 13.67 3.59 13.54
CA TYR A 159 13.21 2.40 12.82
C TYR A 159 14.25 1.27 12.74
N THR A 160 14.98 1.02 13.84
CA THR A 160 15.94 -0.09 13.93
C THR A 160 15.31 -1.47 13.71
N GLY A 161 14.02 -1.63 14.02
CA GLY A 161 13.25 -2.82 13.66
C GLY A 161 13.17 -3.05 12.15
N HIS A 162 12.99 -1.97 11.37
CA HIS A 162 13.01 -2.03 9.90
C HIS A 162 14.39 -2.37 9.36
N ALA A 163 15.47 -1.83 9.96
CA ALA A 163 16.84 -2.21 9.60
C ALA A 163 17.09 -3.72 9.80
N ARG A 164 16.50 -4.32 10.83
CA ARG A 164 16.57 -5.77 11.06
C ARG A 164 15.72 -6.54 10.08
N ALA A 165 14.49 -6.10 9.82
CA ALA A 165 13.60 -6.72 8.83
C ALA A 165 14.25 -6.75 7.43
N ALA A 166 14.90 -5.66 7.01
CA ALA A 166 15.60 -5.57 5.74
C ALA A 166 16.78 -6.56 5.60
N ALA A 167 17.34 -7.03 6.72
CA ALA A 167 18.43 -8.00 6.74
C ALA A 167 17.97 -9.46 6.81
N GLU A 168 16.67 -9.71 7.02
CA GLU A 168 16.10 -11.05 7.03
C GLU A 168 15.85 -11.55 5.60
N ASP A 169 16.12 -12.84 5.36
CA ASP A 169 15.67 -13.54 4.15
C ASP A 169 14.19 -13.91 4.31
N ALA A 170 13.33 -12.89 4.29
CA ALA A 170 11.88 -13.02 4.40
C ALA A 170 11.24 -13.14 3.02
N ASP A 171 10.33 -14.11 2.89
CA ASP A 171 9.52 -14.31 1.70
C ASP A 171 8.55 -13.14 1.45
N PHE A 172 8.05 -12.54 2.54
CA PHE A 172 7.23 -11.33 2.53
C PHE A 172 7.22 -10.63 3.90
N VAL A 173 6.73 -9.39 3.93
CA VAL A 173 6.38 -8.68 5.18
C VAL A 173 4.86 -8.53 5.26
N TYR A 174 4.29 -8.70 6.46
CA TYR A 174 2.91 -8.31 6.76
C TYR A 174 2.92 -7.02 7.60
N CYS A 175 2.36 -5.95 7.05
CA CYS A 175 2.10 -4.71 7.77
C CYS A 175 0.64 -4.67 8.22
N TYR A 176 0.42 -4.72 9.54
CA TYR A 176 -0.94 -4.87 10.10
C TYR A 176 -1.69 -3.56 10.34
N GLY A 177 -1.06 -2.41 10.09
CA GLY A 177 -1.66 -1.09 10.26
C GLY A 177 -0.88 -0.20 11.22
N ASP A 178 -1.41 1.00 11.46
CA ASP A 178 -0.69 2.10 12.11
C ASP A 178 0.65 2.36 11.42
N TYR A 179 0.62 2.42 10.08
CA TYR A 179 1.80 2.72 9.29
C TYR A 179 2.23 4.17 9.54
N ILE A 180 1.26 5.07 9.65
CA ILE A 180 1.46 6.41 10.18
C ILE A 180 0.69 6.58 11.50
N TYR A 181 1.05 7.62 12.22
CA TYR A 181 0.19 8.28 13.19
C TYR A 181 -0.17 9.65 12.65
N GLU A 182 -1.41 10.08 12.88
CA GLU A 182 -2.04 11.31 12.38
C GLU A 182 -1.85 12.51 13.32
N GLY A 183 -1.58 12.26 14.61
CA GLY A 183 -1.53 13.27 15.66
C GLY A 183 -0.56 14.43 15.41
N ALA A 184 -0.76 15.56 16.08
CA ALA A 184 0.16 16.69 16.02
C ALA A 184 1.56 16.36 16.58
N ALA A 185 2.53 17.21 16.28
CA ALA A 185 3.86 17.17 16.90
C ALA A 185 3.79 17.05 18.43
N ALA A 186 4.35 15.97 18.98
CA ALA A 186 4.44 15.68 20.40
C ALA A 186 5.91 15.52 20.81
N PRO A 187 6.57 16.58 21.31
CA PRO A 187 7.96 16.53 21.74
C PRO A 187 8.22 15.59 22.93
N THR A 188 7.16 15.22 23.65
CA THR A 188 7.22 14.30 24.79
C THR A 188 6.15 13.24 24.68
N TYR A 189 6.45 12.06 25.19
CA TYR A 189 5.50 10.96 25.35
C TYR A 189 5.34 10.65 26.83
N THR A 190 4.09 10.51 27.29
CA THR A 190 3.79 10.11 28.67
C THR A 190 3.20 8.71 28.66
N GLY A 191 4.01 7.75 29.10
CA GLY A 191 3.61 6.35 29.25
C GLY A 191 3.57 5.91 30.71
N SER A 192 3.44 4.60 30.92
CA SER A 192 3.44 3.99 32.27
C SER A 192 4.74 4.24 33.04
N GLY A 193 5.86 4.43 32.35
CA GLY A 193 7.15 4.77 32.93
C GLY A 193 7.37 6.26 33.24
N GLY A 194 6.36 7.11 33.04
CA GLY A 194 6.47 8.57 33.16
C GLY A 194 6.64 9.27 31.82
N THR A 195 6.95 10.56 31.87
CA THR A 195 7.15 11.41 30.69
C THR A 195 8.59 11.36 30.22
N ILE A 196 8.79 11.06 28.94
CA ILE A 196 10.09 11.07 28.26
C ILE A 196 10.07 12.04 27.07
N GLN A 197 11.24 12.51 26.66
CA GLN A 197 11.37 13.27 25.41
C GLN A 197 11.39 12.30 24.23
N ASN A 198 10.60 12.60 23.19
CA ASN A 198 10.60 11.82 21.97
C ASN A 198 11.90 12.08 21.16
N PRO A 199 12.56 11.04 20.62
CA PRO A 199 13.78 11.19 19.83
C PRO A 199 13.55 11.90 18.49
N ARG A 200 12.31 11.91 17.99
CA ARG A 200 11.89 12.58 16.75
C ARG A 200 10.55 13.26 16.99
N VAL A 201 10.17 14.18 16.12
CA VAL A 201 8.92 14.94 16.24
C VAL A 201 8.24 15.02 14.88
N HIS A 202 6.92 14.84 14.84
CA HIS A 202 6.11 15.02 13.65
C HIS A 202 6.24 16.45 13.13
N LEU A 203 6.03 16.60 11.82
CA LEU A 203 5.92 17.92 11.20
C LEU A 203 4.47 18.37 11.20
N GLY A 204 4.24 19.60 11.66
CA GLY A 204 2.94 20.25 11.63
C GLY A 204 1.96 19.77 12.69
N GLY A 205 0.69 20.04 12.42
CA GLY A 205 -0.43 19.65 13.28
C GLY A 205 -0.93 18.24 12.99
N GLU A 206 -2.10 17.94 13.55
CA GLU A 206 -2.83 16.72 13.24
C GLU A 206 -3.30 16.72 11.78
N CYS A 207 -3.34 15.53 11.15
CA CYS A 207 -3.72 15.39 9.74
C CYS A 207 -5.24 15.47 9.53
N TYR A 208 -5.70 16.38 8.66
CA TYR A 208 -7.10 16.47 8.24
C TYR A 208 -7.27 16.45 6.72
N SER A 209 -6.43 17.20 6.01
CA SER A 209 -6.50 17.32 4.55
C SER A 209 -5.66 16.26 3.85
N LEU A 210 -5.94 16.01 2.57
CA LEU A 210 -5.15 15.12 1.72
C LEU A 210 -3.65 15.48 1.74
N ASP A 211 -3.32 16.77 1.73
CA ASP A 211 -1.94 17.24 1.76
C ASP A 211 -1.27 16.99 3.13
N ASP A 212 -2.02 17.05 4.24
CA ASP A 212 -1.48 16.69 5.55
C ASP A 212 -1.13 15.21 5.62
N TYR A 213 -2.02 14.33 5.13
CA TYR A 213 -1.73 12.89 5.06
C TYR A 213 -0.56 12.60 4.12
N ARG A 214 -0.50 13.21 2.92
CA ARG A 214 0.62 13.04 1.99
C ARG A 214 1.96 13.43 2.60
N ARG A 215 2.02 14.55 3.33
CA ARG A 215 3.22 15.00 4.04
C ARG A 215 3.57 14.10 5.22
N ARG A 216 2.58 13.57 5.94
CA ARG A 216 2.79 12.59 7.02
C ARG A 216 3.37 11.28 6.49
N TYR A 217 2.80 10.72 5.43
CA TYR A 217 3.37 9.53 4.77
C TYR A 217 4.78 9.80 4.24
N ALA A 218 5.02 10.96 3.62
CA ALA A 218 6.36 11.35 3.18
C ALA A 218 7.34 11.39 4.36
N GLN A 219 6.99 12.02 5.48
CA GLN A 219 7.83 12.08 6.67
C GLN A 219 8.22 10.68 7.16
N TYR A 220 7.28 9.74 7.17
CA TYR A 220 7.55 8.36 7.58
C TYR A 220 8.44 7.65 6.56
N LYS A 221 8.09 7.72 5.27
CA LYS A 221 8.79 7.01 4.17
C LYS A 221 10.15 7.59 3.81
N MET A 222 10.50 8.78 4.30
CA MET A 222 11.86 9.34 4.19
C MET A 222 12.87 8.64 5.12
N ASP A 223 12.41 7.82 6.08
CA ASP A 223 13.31 7.08 6.96
C ASP A 223 14.08 6.00 6.17
N PRO A 224 15.43 5.99 6.21
CA PRO A 224 16.23 5.09 5.39
C PRO A 224 16.08 3.61 5.78
N ASP A 225 15.81 3.31 7.06
CA ASP A 225 15.62 1.93 7.50
C ASP A 225 14.28 1.39 6.97
N LEU A 226 13.24 2.25 6.96
CA LEU A 226 11.95 1.89 6.35
C LEU A 226 12.06 1.73 4.83
N GLN A 227 12.82 2.58 4.14
CA GLN A 227 13.07 2.41 2.71
C GLN A 227 13.81 1.09 2.41
N ALA A 228 14.82 0.76 3.22
CA ALA A 228 15.55 -0.50 3.08
C ALA A 228 14.62 -1.71 3.28
N SER A 229 13.72 -1.65 4.26
CA SER A 229 12.73 -2.70 4.54
C SER A 229 11.71 -2.88 3.40
N HIS A 230 11.23 -1.78 2.80
CA HIS A 230 10.36 -1.83 1.59
C HIS A 230 11.08 -2.35 0.35
N ALA A 231 12.36 -2.03 0.18
CA ALA A 231 13.15 -2.49 -0.96
C ALA A 231 13.62 -3.94 -0.83
N ALA A 232 13.53 -4.56 0.35
CA ALA A 232 14.08 -5.89 0.61
C ALA A 232 13.18 -7.04 0.12
N THR A 233 11.86 -6.90 0.22
CA THR A 233 10.89 -7.92 -0.21
C THR A 233 9.50 -7.31 -0.41
N ALA A 234 8.53 -8.10 -0.90
CA ALA A 234 7.17 -7.63 -1.09
C ALA A 234 6.35 -7.62 0.21
N TRP A 235 5.47 -6.63 0.35
CA TRP A 235 4.64 -6.42 1.54
C TRP A 235 3.17 -6.71 1.27
N PHE A 236 2.51 -7.36 2.23
CA PHE A 236 1.06 -7.33 2.39
C PHE A 236 0.71 -6.26 3.42
N CYS A 237 0.03 -5.20 3.01
CA CYS A 237 -0.38 -4.13 3.93
C CYS A 237 -1.88 -4.14 4.19
N THR A 238 -2.26 -3.92 5.45
CA THR A 238 -3.59 -3.47 5.89
C THR A 238 -3.44 -2.15 6.64
N PHE A 239 -4.52 -1.37 6.75
CA PHE A 239 -4.55 -0.21 7.65
C PHE A 239 -5.14 -0.61 9.00
N ASP A 240 -4.88 0.22 10.01
CA ASP A 240 -5.63 0.24 11.26
C ASP A 240 -6.19 1.66 11.51
N ASP A 241 -6.35 2.11 12.75
CA ASP A 241 -6.96 3.41 13.02
C ASP A 241 -6.09 4.59 12.67
N HIS A 242 -4.82 4.58 13.09
CA HIS A 242 -3.97 5.77 13.01
C HIS A 242 -3.56 6.13 11.57
N ASP A 243 -3.83 5.25 10.62
CA ASP A 243 -3.78 5.56 9.18
C ASP A 243 -4.86 6.58 8.76
N VAL A 244 -5.88 6.79 9.60
CA VAL A 244 -6.94 7.81 9.47
C VAL A 244 -6.98 8.71 10.71
N HIS A 245 -7.51 8.22 11.83
CA HIS A 245 -7.70 8.95 13.08
C HIS A 245 -7.96 7.98 14.22
N SER A 246 -7.33 8.15 15.38
CA SER A 246 -7.46 7.29 16.56
C SER A 246 -8.89 6.74 16.77
N ASN A 247 -8.96 5.42 17.03
CA ASN A 247 -10.16 4.67 17.39
C ASN A 247 -11.40 4.78 16.48
N TRP A 248 -11.33 5.39 15.29
CA TRP A 248 -12.49 5.54 14.41
C TRP A 248 -13.25 4.24 14.12
N VAL A 249 -14.56 4.29 13.95
CA VAL A 249 -15.40 3.10 13.72
C VAL A 249 -16.41 3.37 12.62
N GLY A 250 -16.31 2.66 11.49
CA GLY A 250 -17.20 2.93 10.36
C GLY A 250 -17.14 4.42 10.02
N ASP A 251 -18.28 5.12 10.09
CA ASP A 251 -18.36 6.56 9.84
C ASP A 251 -18.29 7.43 11.12
N VAL A 252 -17.94 6.85 12.27
CA VAL A 252 -17.87 7.53 13.57
C VAL A 252 -16.44 7.92 13.90
N ASP A 253 -16.28 9.22 14.16
CA ASP A 253 -15.06 9.85 14.64
C ASP A 253 -14.95 9.79 16.17
N GLU A 254 -13.75 9.56 16.72
CA GLU A 254 -13.53 9.50 18.17
C GLU A 254 -13.84 10.83 18.86
N ASP A 255 -13.53 11.96 18.23
CA ASP A 255 -13.74 13.31 18.77
C ASP A 255 -15.16 13.86 18.51
N GLY A 256 -16.03 13.04 17.90
CA GLY A 256 -17.44 13.37 17.69
C GLY A 256 -17.71 14.29 16.48
N ALA A 257 -16.80 14.35 15.51
CA ALA A 257 -17.11 15.01 14.24
C ALA A 257 -18.36 14.39 13.58
N PRO A 258 -19.25 15.20 12.93
CA PRO A 258 -20.39 14.65 12.21
C PRO A 258 -19.95 13.66 11.12
N PRO A 259 -20.68 12.56 10.88
CA PRO A 259 -20.28 11.53 9.92
C PRO A 259 -19.96 12.04 8.51
N GLU A 260 -20.71 13.02 8.01
CA GLU A 260 -20.46 13.66 6.71
C GLU A 260 -19.14 14.42 6.65
N VAL A 261 -18.69 14.99 7.77
CA VAL A 261 -17.40 15.66 7.88
C VAL A 261 -16.29 14.61 8.01
N PHE A 262 -16.47 13.60 8.86
CA PHE A 262 -15.47 12.54 9.04
C PHE A 262 -15.21 11.77 7.74
N ARG A 263 -16.24 11.51 6.92
CA ARG A 263 -16.07 10.89 5.61
C ARG A 263 -15.14 11.68 4.68
N LEU A 264 -15.06 13.01 4.78
CA LEU A 264 -14.10 13.81 4.00
C LEU A 264 -12.65 13.58 4.46
N ARG A 265 -12.44 13.47 5.78
CA ARG A 265 -11.13 13.12 6.36
C ARG A 265 -10.71 11.71 5.94
N ARG A 266 -11.61 10.72 6.05
CA ARG A 266 -11.36 9.33 5.65
C ARG A 266 -11.08 9.18 4.15
N GLN A 267 -11.79 9.92 3.30
CA GLN A 267 -11.47 9.98 1.87
C GLN A 267 -10.04 10.49 1.61
N SER A 268 -9.65 11.57 2.30
CA SER A 268 -8.30 12.13 2.19
C SER A 268 -7.24 11.12 2.66
N ALA A 269 -7.49 10.47 3.79
CA ALA A 269 -6.62 9.46 4.36
C ALA A 269 -6.45 8.23 3.45
N PHE A 270 -7.54 7.67 2.93
CA PHE A 270 -7.49 6.49 2.06
C PHE A 270 -6.85 6.78 0.70
N GLN A 271 -7.08 7.96 0.14
CA GLN A 271 -6.35 8.37 -1.06
C GLN A 271 -4.84 8.44 -0.77
N ALA A 272 -4.42 9.09 0.31
CA ALA A 272 -3.01 9.14 0.69
C ALA A 272 -2.44 7.74 1.01
N TYR A 273 -3.20 6.86 1.67
CA TYR A 273 -2.80 5.47 1.95
C TYR A 273 -2.53 4.72 0.63
N TYR A 274 -3.46 4.76 -0.33
CA TYR A 274 -3.26 4.16 -1.65
C TYR A 274 -2.05 4.73 -2.36
N GLU A 275 -1.85 6.05 -2.33
CA GLU A 275 -0.71 6.73 -2.95
C GLU A 275 0.65 6.28 -2.39
N HIS A 276 0.71 5.73 -1.17
CA HIS A 276 1.96 5.42 -0.45
C HIS A 276 2.20 3.94 -0.15
N MET A 277 1.23 3.09 -0.49
CA MET A 277 1.28 1.64 -0.30
C MET A 277 1.35 0.89 -1.63
N PRO A 278 2.10 -0.22 -1.70
CA PRO A 278 2.23 -1.03 -2.90
C PRO A 278 1.01 -1.95 -3.09
N LEU A 279 -0.17 -1.36 -3.29
CA LEU A 279 -1.44 -2.07 -3.42
C LEU A 279 -1.85 -2.23 -4.87
N ARG A 280 -2.66 -3.25 -5.14
CA ARG A 280 -3.32 -3.43 -6.43
C ARG A 280 -4.38 -2.37 -6.68
N ARG A 281 -4.71 -2.15 -7.95
CA ARG A 281 -5.77 -1.23 -8.39
C ARG A 281 -7.15 -1.60 -7.83
N SER A 282 -7.38 -2.87 -7.50
CA SER A 282 -8.60 -3.31 -6.81
C SER A 282 -8.83 -2.60 -5.47
N ALA A 283 -7.75 -2.10 -4.84
CA ALA A 283 -7.81 -1.32 -3.61
C ALA A 283 -7.90 0.19 -3.86
N PHE A 284 -8.08 0.67 -5.10
CA PHE A 284 -8.24 2.10 -5.38
C PHE A 284 -9.49 2.64 -4.64
N PRO A 285 -9.37 3.72 -3.84
CA PRO A 285 -10.46 4.18 -3.00
C PRO A 285 -11.61 4.79 -3.81
N THR A 286 -12.83 4.59 -3.33
CA THR A 286 -14.05 5.20 -3.88
C THR A 286 -14.69 6.06 -2.80
N GLY A 287 -14.50 7.38 -2.90
CA GLY A 287 -14.91 8.32 -1.86
C GLY A 287 -14.20 7.98 -0.55
N SER A 288 -14.97 7.71 0.50
CA SER A 288 -14.45 7.33 1.80
C SER A 288 -14.36 5.81 2.00
N ALA A 289 -14.50 4.98 0.97
CA ALA A 289 -14.37 3.52 1.11
C ALA A 289 -13.17 3.00 0.32
N MET A 290 -12.62 1.86 0.75
CA MET A 290 -11.46 1.23 0.12
C MET A 290 -11.55 -0.29 0.31
N GLN A 291 -11.47 -1.06 -0.77
CA GLN A 291 -11.43 -2.53 -0.68
C GLN A 291 -10.07 -2.96 -0.13
N MET A 292 -10.00 -3.22 1.19
CA MET A 292 -8.75 -3.61 1.85
C MET A 292 -8.67 -5.10 2.11
N TYR A 293 -9.75 -5.73 2.60
CA TYR A 293 -9.72 -7.16 2.86
C TYR A 293 -9.57 -7.96 1.56
N ARG A 294 -8.72 -9.00 1.57
CA ARG A 294 -8.39 -9.83 0.41
C ARG A 294 -7.75 -11.14 0.86
N ASN A 295 -7.69 -12.13 -0.02
CA ASN A 295 -6.97 -13.38 0.26
C ASN A 295 -5.86 -13.63 -0.77
N THR A 296 -4.89 -14.44 -0.35
CA THR A 296 -3.87 -15.00 -1.24
C THR A 296 -3.37 -16.32 -0.65
N GLN A 297 -2.84 -17.19 -1.49
CA GLN A 297 -2.30 -18.49 -1.07
C GLN A 297 -0.79 -18.51 -1.25
N TRP A 298 -0.11 -19.17 -0.31
CA TRP A 298 1.32 -19.41 -0.38
C TRP A 298 1.58 -20.91 -0.60
N GLY A 299 1.44 -21.34 -1.85
CA GLY A 299 1.52 -22.75 -2.20
C GLY A 299 0.34 -23.55 -1.66
N ASP A 300 0.63 -24.70 -1.06
CA ASP A 300 -0.27 -25.51 -0.24
C ASP A 300 -0.04 -25.34 1.26
N LEU A 301 0.78 -24.37 1.69
CA LEU A 301 1.22 -24.24 3.08
C LEU A 301 0.41 -23.20 3.89
N LEU A 302 -0.02 -22.11 3.24
CA LEU A 302 -0.64 -20.99 3.93
C LEU A 302 -1.77 -20.39 3.09
N ASP A 303 -2.92 -20.15 3.70
CA ASP A 303 -4.01 -19.32 3.15
C ASP A 303 -4.10 -18.04 3.98
N LEU A 304 -3.75 -16.92 3.36
CA LEU A 304 -3.65 -15.62 4.02
C LEU A 304 -4.96 -14.85 3.82
N HIS A 305 -5.70 -14.62 4.90
CA HIS A 305 -6.88 -13.75 4.90
C HIS A 305 -6.51 -12.40 5.54
N LEU A 306 -6.23 -11.41 4.70
CA LEU A 306 -5.97 -10.04 5.13
C LEU A 306 -7.31 -9.36 5.39
N LEU A 307 -7.56 -8.91 6.61
CA LEU A 307 -8.85 -8.36 7.04
C LEU A 307 -8.82 -6.84 7.15
N ASP A 308 -9.98 -6.22 6.95
CA ASP A 308 -10.31 -4.88 7.42
C ASP A 308 -11.14 -5.01 8.70
N THR A 309 -10.71 -4.37 9.79
CA THR A 309 -11.41 -4.39 11.08
C THR A 309 -11.78 -2.98 11.54
N ARG A 310 -11.79 -1.99 10.62
CA ARG A 310 -12.14 -0.60 10.92
C ARG A 310 -13.36 -0.13 10.13
N GLN A 311 -13.42 -0.37 8.82
CA GLN A 311 -14.49 0.19 7.97
C GLN A 311 -15.89 -0.33 8.30
N HIS A 312 -16.01 -1.53 8.87
CA HIS A 312 -17.28 -2.27 8.92
C HIS A 312 -17.72 -2.65 10.34
N ARG A 313 -16.92 -2.31 11.36
CA ARG A 313 -17.23 -2.66 12.74
C ARG A 313 -18.30 -1.79 13.37
N SER A 314 -18.94 -2.31 14.41
CA SER A 314 -19.81 -1.57 15.33
C SER A 314 -19.00 -0.72 16.30
N ILE A 315 -19.63 0.30 16.88
CA ILE A 315 -19.04 1.17 17.92
C ILE A 315 -18.49 0.32 19.07
N GLN A 316 -17.34 0.72 19.63
CA GLN A 316 -16.75 0.03 20.77
C GLN A 316 -17.73 0.05 21.94
N PRO A 317 -17.98 -1.11 22.58
CA PRO A 317 -18.83 -1.15 23.75
C PRO A 317 -18.17 -0.43 24.93
N CYS A 318 -18.96 -0.19 25.98
CA CYS A 318 -18.51 0.36 27.25
C CYS A 318 -17.86 1.74 27.13
N GLU A 319 -18.34 2.58 26.21
CA GLU A 319 -17.83 3.94 26.00
C GLU A 319 -16.31 3.95 25.74
N ASN A 320 -15.80 2.92 25.07
CA ASN A 320 -14.37 2.72 24.79
C ASN A 320 -13.49 2.65 26.06
N ALA A 321 -14.07 2.35 27.22
CA ALA A 321 -13.34 2.24 28.48
C ALA A 321 -12.41 1.02 28.48
N ARG A 322 -11.11 1.24 28.77
CA ARG A 322 -10.12 0.17 28.86
C ARG A 322 -10.40 -0.74 30.07
N ALA A 323 -10.11 -2.03 29.91
CA ALA A 323 -10.23 -3.06 30.95
C ALA A 323 -11.59 -3.08 31.69
N THR A 324 -12.67 -2.76 30.98
CA THR A 324 -14.04 -2.69 31.50
C THR A 324 -14.94 -3.68 30.76
N THR A 325 -15.94 -4.23 31.45
CA THR A 325 -16.98 -5.09 30.84
C THR A 325 -18.36 -4.46 31.01
N CYS A 326 -19.22 -4.64 30.03
CA CYS A 326 -20.60 -4.17 30.02
C CYS A 326 -21.42 -5.06 29.09
N ALA A 327 -22.76 -4.95 29.13
CA ALA A 327 -23.65 -5.77 28.31
C ALA A 327 -23.37 -5.67 26.80
N GLY A 328 -22.83 -4.53 26.33
CA GLY A 328 -22.46 -4.32 24.93
C GLY A 328 -21.31 -5.19 24.43
N VAL A 329 -20.49 -5.77 25.32
CA VAL A 329 -19.39 -6.68 24.95
C VAL A 329 -19.94 -7.99 24.38
N ASP A 330 -21.02 -8.49 24.96
CA ASP A 330 -21.66 -9.76 24.57
C ASP A 330 -22.87 -9.55 23.64
N ALA A 331 -23.03 -8.34 23.07
CA ALA A 331 -24.16 -8.03 22.20
C ALA A 331 -24.08 -8.86 20.91
N ALA A 332 -25.13 -9.62 20.61
CA ALA A 332 -25.16 -10.54 19.49
C ALA A 332 -25.12 -9.83 18.13
N GLU A 333 -25.55 -8.57 18.10
CA GLU A 333 -25.53 -7.68 16.94
C GLU A 333 -24.20 -6.94 16.73
N ALA A 334 -23.23 -7.05 17.67
CA ALA A 334 -21.93 -6.41 17.51
C ALA A 334 -21.15 -7.02 16.33
N GLN A 335 -20.45 -6.17 15.58
CA GLN A 335 -19.76 -6.55 14.36
C GLN A 335 -18.31 -6.07 14.40
N VAL A 336 -17.38 -6.88 13.90
CA VAL A 336 -15.99 -6.45 13.66
C VAL A 336 -15.71 -6.36 12.16
N LEU A 337 -16.13 -7.37 11.40
CA LEU A 337 -15.88 -7.48 9.96
C LEU A 337 -17.06 -6.94 9.13
N GLY A 338 -18.25 -6.88 9.72
CA GLY A 338 -19.51 -6.71 9.00
C GLY A 338 -19.90 -7.96 8.20
N GLU A 339 -21.19 -8.07 7.88
CA GLU A 339 -21.78 -9.30 7.32
C GLU A 339 -21.11 -9.77 6.01
N ALA A 340 -20.76 -8.83 5.12
CA ALA A 340 -20.22 -9.16 3.81
C ALA A 340 -18.81 -9.79 3.90
N GLN A 341 -17.93 -9.18 4.70
CA GLN A 341 -16.57 -9.68 4.90
C GLN A 341 -16.57 -10.94 5.77
N GLU A 342 -17.43 -11.03 6.79
CA GLU A 342 -17.58 -12.25 7.59
C GLU A 342 -18.00 -13.44 6.72
N ALA A 343 -19.05 -13.26 5.90
CA ALA A 343 -19.49 -14.31 4.98
C ALA A 343 -18.41 -14.66 3.94
N TRP A 344 -17.63 -13.68 3.48
CA TRP A 344 -16.47 -13.92 2.62
C TRP A 344 -15.41 -14.75 3.34
N LEU A 345 -15.08 -14.42 4.59
CA LEU A 345 -14.07 -15.14 5.37
C LEU A 345 -14.47 -16.60 5.58
N TYR A 346 -15.70 -16.88 6.03
CA TYR A 346 -16.16 -18.25 6.22
C TYR A 346 -16.12 -19.07 4.94
N ARG A 347 -16.53 -18.51 3.79
CA ARG A 347 -16.43 -19.21 2.50
C ARG A 347 -14.99 -19.59 2.15
N ASN A 348 -14.02 -18.73 2.43
CA ASN A 348 -12.62 -19.03 2.14
C ASN A 348 -12.04 -20.05 3.13
N LEU A 349 -12.39 -19.95 4.41
CA LEU A 349 -11.98 -20.93 5.43
C LEU A 349 -12.53 -22.33 5.10
N ASP A 350 -13.79 -22.44 4.69
CA ASP A 350 -14.41 -23.71 4.29
C ASP A 350 -13.77 -24.30 3.01
N ALA A 351 -13.26 -23.45 2.12
CA ALA A 351 -12.64 -23.85 0.86
C ALA A 351 -11.14 -24.14 0.98
N SER A 352 -10.50 -23.70 2.07
CA SER A 352 -9.06 -23.78 2.23
C SER A 352 -8.58 -25.24 2.32
N ARG A 353 -7.42 -25.49 1.72
CA ARG A 353 -6.73 -26.80 1.73
C ARG A 353 -5.26 -26.67 2.13
N ALA A 354 -4.88 -25.50 2.66
CA ALA A 354 -3.58 -25.25 3.22
C ALA A 354 -3.36 -26.04 4.52
#